data_AF-A0A523EB41-F1
#
_entry.id   AF-A0A523EB41-F1
#
_cell.length_a   1.000
_cell.length_b   1.000
_cell.length_c   1.000
_cell.angle_alpha   90.00
_cell.angle_beta   90.00
_cell.angle_gamma   90.00
#
_symmetry.space_group_name_H-M   'P 1'
#
loop_
_entity.id
_entity.type
_entity.pdbx_description
1 polymer ?
#
loop_
_entity_poly.entity_id
_entity_poly.type
_entity_poly.pdbx_seq_one_letter_code
_entity_poly.pdbx_strand_id
1 'polypeptide(L)'
;MPRRSEVVTENTETSAEATEAYVSDQLAVKTWSVIARDLHEGGSIVMLHKAWDSRHQELIIFPSYAGQDPDAIKPDTWMIWRHELKPPKEGHTRIQDYAEIVETIPIQSAGALAAMDREHALTGVEAARRFHLGESGLVGLVLRVYQLPRTYKFKNVAENEGDALFVPLPFDVDFEGALPAVDDDDFERRRAALKASLS
;
A
#
# COMPACT_ATOMS: atom_id res chain seq x y z
N MET A 1 -23.38 -14.77 -40.77
CA MET A 1 -22.51 -13.82 -40.03
C MET A 1 -23.27 -13.34 -38.80
N PRO A 2 -22.91 -13.76 -37.58
CA PRO A 2 -23.51 -13.21 -36.36
C PRO A 2 -22.67 -12.05 -35.84
N ARG A 3 -23.33 -10.94 -35.48
CA ARG A 3 -22.71 -9.82 -34.75
C ARG A 3 -22.52 -10.24 -33.29
N ARG A 4 -21.29 -10.11 -32.80
CA ARG A 4 -20.98 -10.04 -31.36
C ARG A 4 -21.55 -8.72 -30.83
N SER A 5 -22.32 -8.78 -29.76
CA SER A 5 -22.65 -7.61 -28.94
C SER A 5 -21.82 -7.68 -27.67
N GLU A 6 -21.09 -6.60 -27.44
CA GLU A 6 -20.08 -6.41 -26.42
C GLU A 6 -20.67 -6.37 -25.01
N VAL A 7 -19.88 -6.88 -24.06
CA VAL A 7 -20.05 -6.70 -22.63
C VAL A 7 -19.59 -5.29 -22.30
N VAL A 8 -20.50 -4.45 -21.81
CA VAL A 8 -20.17 -3.16 -21.20
C VAL A 8 -20.16 -3.37 -19.69
N THR A 9 -18.99 -3.47 -19.09
CA THR A 9 -18.81 -3.30 -17.64
C THR A 9 -18.64 -1.80 -17.38
N GLU A 10 -19.70 -1.15 -16.90
CA GLU A 10 -19.64 0.23 -16.40
C GLU A 10 -18.88 0.25 -15.07
N ASN A 11 -17.61 0.67 -15.12
CA ASN A 11 -16.87 1.09 -13.93
C ASN A 11 -17.51 2.37 -13.40
N THR A 12 -18.20 2.28 -12.27
CA THR A 12 -18.86 3.41 -11.62
C THR A 12 -17.81 4.23 -10.86
N GLU A 13 -17.25 5.25 -11.52
CA GLU A 13 -16.42 6.25 -10.87
C GLU A 13 -17.31 7.17 -10.01
N THR A 14 -17.06 7.23 -8.70
CA THR A 14 -17.67 8.24 -7.83
C THR A 14 -16.63 9.31 -7.51
N SER A 15 -16.87 10.52 -8.00
CA SER A 15 -16.17 11.72 -7.54
C SER A 15 -16.78 12.14 -6.20
N ALA A 16 -16.13 11.81 -5.09
CA ALA A 16 -16.48 12.40 -3.80
C ALA A 16 -16.02 13.86 -3.81
N GLU A 17 -16.94 14.80 -4.05
CA GLU A 17 -16.66 16.21 -3.84
C GLU A 17 -16.58 16.48 -2.33
N ALA A 18 -15.39 16.81 -1.86
CA ALA A 18 -15.13 17.16 -0.47
C ALA A 18 -16.02 18.36 -0.06
N THR A 19 -16.86 18.16 0.95
CA THR A 19 -17.56 19.27 1.62
C THR A 19 -16.64 19.77 2.73
N GLU A 20 -16.32 21.07 2.73
CA GLU A 20 -15.41 21.69 3.73
C GLU A 20 -15.98 21.54 5.16
N ALA A 21 -15.60 20.47 5.86
CA ALA A 21 -15.51 20.35 7.33
C ALA A 21 -15.29 18.90 7.82
N TYR A 22 -15.59 17.87 7.02
CA TYR A 22 -15.47 16.49 7.47
C TYR A 22 -14.03 15.99 7.36
N VAL A 23 -13.56 15.33 8.42
CA VAL A 23 -12.33 14.54 8.41
C VAL A 23 -12.72 13.17 8.94
N SER A 24 -12.49 12.14 8.14
CA SER A 24 -12.73 10.75 8.52
C SER A 24 -11.81 10.35 9.67
N ASP A 25 -12.34 9.49 10.56
CA ASP A 25 -11.55 8.84 11.61
C ASP A 25 -10.73 7.66 11.06
N GLN A 26 -10.90 7.29 9.79
CA GLN A 26 -10.15 6.21 9.14
C GLN A 26 -8.69 6.61 8.92
N LEU A 27 -7.79 5.68 9.21
CA LEU A 27 -6.35 5.90 9.09
C LEU A 27 -5.90 5.67 7.65
N ALA A 28 -5.54 6.73 6.92
CA ALA A 28 -4.87 6.60 5.63
C ALA A 28 -3.36 6.81 5.77
N VAL A 29 -2.58 5.85 5.26
CA VAL A 29 -1.12 5.83 5.35
C VAL A 29 -0.52 6.01 3.97
N LYS A 30 0.33 7.03 3.84
CA LYS A 30 1.10 7.28 2.63
C LYS A 30 2.18 6.22 2.46
N THR A 31 2.23 5.67 1.26
CA THR A 31 3.37 4.89 0.77
C THR A 31 3.67 5.30 -0.66
N TRP A 32 4.85 4.95 -1.19
CA TRP A 32 5.16 5.20 -2.59
C TRP A 32 4.16 4.48 -3.49
N SER A 33 3.66 5.15 -4.53
CA SER A 33 2.63 4.62 -5.43
C SER A 33 3.02 3.27 -6.04
N VAL A 34 4.30 3.10 -6.37
CA VAL A 34 4.84 1.81 -6.84
C VAL A 34 4.72 0.69 -5.80
N ILE A 35 4.87 0.99 -4.51
CA ILE A 35 4.68 0.03 -3.40
C ILE A 35 3.19 -0.22 -3.19
N ALA A 36 2.35 0.81 -3.23
CA ALA A 36 0.90 0.64 -3.18
C ALA A 36 0.42 -0.29 -4.29
N ARG A 37 0.96 -0.15 -5.51
CA ARG A 37 0.62 -1.02 -6.63
C ARG A 37 1.12 -2.45 -6.44
N ASP A 38 2.32 -2.63 -5.90
CA ASP A 38 2.86 -3.95 -5.59
C ASP A 38 2.02 -4.69 -4.53
N LEU A 39 1.51 -3.96 -3.52
CA LEU A 39 0.56 -4.48 -2.53
C LEU A 39 -0.80 -4.81 -3.15
N HIS A 40 -1.34 -3.92 -3.98
CA HIS A 40 -2.62 -4.10 -4.69
C HIS A 40 -2.65 -5.39 -5.50
N GLU A 41 -1.54 -5.73 -6.15
CA GLU A 41 -1.41 -6.92 -7.01
C GLU A 41 -1.01 -8.18 -6.24
N GLY A 42 -0.90 -8.08 -4.91
CA GLY A 42 -0.47 -9.19 -4.07
C GLY A 42 1.01 -9.55 -4.24
N GLY A 43 1.82 -8.69 -4.83
CA GLY A 43 3.27 -8.88 -4.97
C GLY A 43 3.97 -8.95 -3.62
N SER A 44 3.64 -8.01 -2.73
CA SER A 44 4.09 -7.97 -1.35
C SER A 44 2.95 -8.19 -0.37
N ILE A 45 3.27 -8.73 0.81
CA ILE A 45 2.37 -8.74 1.98
C ILE A 45 2.98 -8.02 3.19
N VAL A 46 4.18 -7.47 3.05
CA VAL A 46 4.86 -6.70 4.10
C VAL A 46 5.09 -5.26 3.65
N MET A 47 4.66 -4.32 4.49
CA MET A 47 5.04 -2.91 4.39
C MET A 47 6.03 -2.57 5.51
N LEU A 48 7.15 -1.96 5.14
CA LEU A 48 8.14 -1.48 6.11
C LEU A 48 7.77 -0.06 6.58
N HIS A 49 7.55 0.10 7.89
CA HIS A 49 7.13 1.36 8.49
C HIS A 49 8.05 1.78 9.64
N LYS A 50 8.20 3.10 9.82
CA LYS A 50 9.03 3.69 10.87
C LYS A 50 8.15 3.92 12.11
N ALA A 51 8.23 3.00 13.07
CA ALA A 51 7.30 2.85 14.19
C ALA A 51 5.83 2.65 13.78
N TRP A 52 5.11 1.79 14.51
CA TRP A 52 3.68 1.59 14.30
C TRP A 52 2.98 1.49 15.65
N ASP A 53 1.81 2.10 15.75
CA ASP A 53 0.97 1.99 16.94
C ASP A 53 0.06 0.77 16.79
N SER A 54 0.30 -0.25 17.62
CA SER A 54 -0.43 -1.51 17.58
C SER A 54 -1.92 -1.39 17.89
N ARG A 55 -2.41 -0.21 18.32
CA ARG A 55 -3.84 0.09 18.45
C ARG A 55 -4.55 0.21 17.11
N HIS A 56 -3.82 0.55 16.04
CA HIS A 56 -4.36 0.54 14.68
C HIS A 56 -4.23 -0.86 14.10
N GLN A 57 -5.38 -1.43 13.72
CA GLN A 57 -5.48 -2.77 13.13
C GLN A 57 -5.85 -2.73 11.64
N GLU A 58 -6.21 -1.57 11.14
CA GLU A 58 -6.62 -1.36 9.75
C GLU A 58 -6.02 -0.04 9.25
N LEU A 59 -5.72 0.02 7.96
CA LEU A 59 -5.27 1.23 7.29
C LEU A 59 -5.78 1.27 5.85
N ILE A 60 -5.99 2.48 5.35
CA ILE A 60 -6.18 2.75 3.93
C ILE A 60 -4.79 2.99 3.32
N ILE A 61 -4.49 2.31 2.22
CA ILE A 61 -3.24 2.51 1.50
C ILE A 61 -3.40 3.75 0.62
N PHE A 62 -2.63 4.80 0.91
CA PHE A 62 -2.65 6.04 0.15
C PHE A 62 -1.44 6.13 -0.78
N PRO A 63 -1.62 6.03 -2.11
CA PRO A 63 -0.51 6.15 -3.06
C PRO A 63 0.05 7.58 -3.11
N SER A 64 1.34 7.71 -2.83
CA SER A 64 2.09 8.95 -2.93
C SER A 64 3.08 8.90 -4.09
N TYR A 65 3.09 9.96 -4.89
CA TYR A 65 4.04 10.10 -6.00
C TYR A 65 5.31 10.86 -5.60
N ALA A 66 5.34 11.41 -4.37
CA ALA A 66 6.44 12.21 -3.86
C ALA A 66 7.64 11.34 -3.46
N GLY A 67 8.84 11.80 -3.83
CA GLY A 67 10.11 11.22 -3.37
C GLY A 67 10.32 9.75 -3.74
N GLN A 68 9.59 9.21 -4.73
CA GLN A 68 9.80 7.86 -5.21
C GLN A 68 11.18 7.74 -5.85
N ASP A 69 11.95 6.74 -5.43
CA ASP A 69 13.27 6.45 -5.96
C ASP A 69 13.25 5.06 -6.65
N PRO A 70 13.42 5.00 -7.98
CA PRO A 70 13.44 3.73 -8.71
C PRO A 70 14.56 2.79 -8.26
N ASP A 71 15.71 3.34 -7.86
CA ASP A 71 16.86 2.55 -7.42
C ASP A 71 16.65 1.96 -6.00
N ALA A 72 15.66 2.48 -5.28
CA ALA A 72 15.23 1.99 -3.97
C ALA A 72 14.17 0.88 -4.06
N ILE A 73 13.64 0.58 -5.25
CA ILE A 73 12.66 -0.49 -5.52
C ILE A 73 13.33 -1.68 -6.21
N LYS A 74 12.92 -2.90 -5.85
CA LYS A 74 13.43 -4.10 -6.49
C LYS A 74 13.18 -4.08 -8.01
N PRO A 75 14.16 -4.53 -8.82
CA PRO A 75 14.04 -4.50 -10.27
C PRO A 75 12.76 -5.15 -10.81
N ASP A 76 12.35 -6.28 -10.24
CA ASP A 76 11.15 -7.01 -10.69
C ASP A 76 9.87 -6.18 -10.49
N THR A 77 9.69 -5.55 -9.32
CA THR A 77 8.57 -4.64 -9.04
C THR A 77 8.67 -3.36 -9.88
N TRP A 78 9.86 -2.76 -9.93
CA TRP A 78 10.14 -1.51 -10.65
C TRP A 78 9.80 -1.62 -12.14
N MET A 79 10.28 -2.66 -12.81
CA MET A 79 10.13 -2.80 -14.26
C MET A 79 8.66 -2.97 -14.66
N ILE A 80 7.87 -3.67 -13.84
CA ILE A 80 6.44 -3.90 -14.09
C ILE A 80 5.66 -2.59 -13.86
N TRP A 81 5.93 -1.88 -12.76
CA TRP A 81 5.10 -0.77 -12.29
C TRP A 81 5.70 0.62 -12.53
N ARG A 82 6.68 0.76 -13.43
CA ARG A 82 7.35 2.04 -13.72
C ARG A 82 6.43 3.22 -14.07
N HIS A 83 5.22 2.95 -14.53
CA HIS A 83 4.23 3.99 -14.83
C HIS A 83 3.67 4.64 -13.57
N GLU A 84 3.70 3.94 -12.43
CA GLU A 84 3.27 4.44 -11.11
C GLU A 84 4.26 5.41 -10.47
N LEU A 85 5.44 5.65 -11.06
CA LEU A 85 6.32 6.72 -10.58
C LEU A 85 5.73 8.11 -10.80
N LYS A 86 4.89 8.25 -11.82
CA LYS A 86 4.41 9.55 -12.26
C LYS A 86 2.95 9.68 -11.83
N PRO A 87 2.56 10.85 -11.30
CA PRO A 87 1.18 11.09 -10.93
C PRO A 87 0.27 10.95 -12.16
N PRO A 88 -0.99 10.51 -11.99
CA PRO A 88 -1.96 10.45 -13.06
C PRO A 88 -2.13 11.84 -13.69
N LYS A 89 -2.27 11.89 -15.01
CA LYS A 89 -2.47 13.15 -15.75
C LYS A 89 -3.69 13.95 -15.28
N GLU A 90 -4.68 13.25 -14.73
CA GLU A 90 -5.93 13.82 -14.22
C GLU A 90 -5.75 14.59 -12.90
N GLY A 91 -4.59 14.51 -12.25
CA GLY A 91 -4.28 15.30 -11.04
C GLY A 91 -4.94 14.80 -9.74
N HIS A 92 -5.42 13.55 -9.73
CA HIS A 92 -6.02 12.91 -8.57
C HIS A 92 -5.22 11.67 -8.16
N THR A 93 -5.04 11.45 -6.85
CA THR A 93 -4.60 10.16 -6.31
C THR A 93 -5.79 9.21 -6.30
N ARG A 94 -5.55 7.95 -6.66
CA ARG A 94 -6.56 6.89 -6.63
C ARG A 94 -6.35 6.04 -5.38
N ILE A 95 -7.31 6.05 -4.47
CA ILE A 95 -7.36 5.11 -3.35
C ILE A 95 -8.15 3.89 -3.82
N GLN A 96 -7.50 2.74 -3.81
CA GLN A 96 -8.02 1.49 -4.36
C GLN A 96 -7.94 0.34 -3.37
N ASP A 97 -7.25 0.53 -2.23
CA ASP A 97 -6.92 -0.55 -1.32
C ASP A 97 -7.05 -0.10 0.13
N TYR A 98 -7.47 -1.04 0.97
CA TYR A 98 -7.23 -1.00 2.41
C TYR A 98 -6.53 -2.30 2.84
N ALA A 99 -6.01 -2.30 4.05
CA ALA A 99 -5.37 -3.48 4.61
C ALA A 99 -5.71 -3.65 6.08
N GLU A 100 -5.90 -4.91 6.48
CA GLU A 100 -5.85 -5.33 7.88
C GLU A 100 -4.41 -5.67 8.25
N ILE A 101 -4.00 -5.28 9.46
CA ILE A 101 -2.67 -5.54 10.00
C ILE A 101 -2.75 -6.82 10.82
N VAL A 102 -2.34 -7.90 10.19
CA VAL A 102 -2.42 -9.25 10.78
C VAL A 102 -1.30 -9.47 11.80
N GLU A 103 -0.13 -8.85 11.56
CA GLU A 103 1.02 -8.99 12.45
C GLU A 103 1.92 -7.75 12.35
N THR A 104 2.49 -7.34 13.48
CA THR A 104 3.47 -6.25 13.57
C THR A 104 4.77 -6.83 14.08
N ILE A 105 5.82 -6.79 13.25
CA ILE A 105 7.08 -7.46 13.54
C ILE A 105 8.18 -6.40 13.74
N PRO A 106 8.67 -6.19 14.97
CA PRO A 106 9.82 -5.34 15.21
C PRO A 106 11.06 -5.92 14.52
N ILE A 107 11.70 -5.14 13.66
CA ILE A 107 12.93 -5.55 12.99
C ILE A 107 14.08 -5.10 13.88
N GLN A 108 14.70 -6.05 14.57
CA GLN A 108 15.76 -5.80 15.55
C GLN A 108 17.15 -6.23 15.06
N SER A 109 17.23 -6.87 13.90
CA SER A 109 18.49 -7.33 13.32
C SER A 109 18.44 -7.32 11.80
N ALA A 110 19.61 -7.25 11.17
CA ALA A 110 19.74 -7.41 9.72
C ALA A 110 19.25 -8.79 9.24
N GLY A 111 19.35 -9.83 10.09
CA GLY A 111 18.82 -11.16 9.80
C GLY A 111 17.29 -11.16 9.69
N ALA A 112 16.61 -10.49 10.62
CA ALA A 112 15.15 -10.32 10.57
C ALA A 112 14.71 -9.52 9.33
N LEU A 113 15.46 -8.49 8.96
CA LEU A 113 15.20 -7.73 7.73
C LEU A 113 15.37 -8.60 6.48
N ALA A 114 16.45 -9.38 6.41
CA ALA A 114 16.72 -10.28 5.29
C ALA A 114 15.66 -11.39 5.18
N ALA A 115 15.13 -11.87 6.30
CA ALA A 115 14.05 -12.86 6.35
C ALA A 115 12.74 -12.34 5.73
N MET A 116 12.52 -11.02 5.77
CA MET A 116 11.37 -10.34 5.15
C MET A 116 11.62 -9.93 3.71
N ASP A 117 12.84 -10.07 3.17
CA ASP A 117 13.22 -9.44 1.91
C ASP A 117 12.19 -9.75 0.83
N ARG A 118 11.84 -11.03 0.61
CA ARG A 118 10.89 -11.45 -0.43
C ARG A 118 9.48 -10.88 -0.31
N GLU A 119 9.07 -10.41 0.85
CA GLU A 119 7.69 -10.01 1.13
C GLU A 119 7.48 -8.49 1.07
N HIS A 120 8.52 -7.70 0.72
CA HIS A 120 8.42 -6.26 0.49
C HIS A 120 9.07 -5.82 -0.84
N ALA A 121 8.63 -4.66 -1.35
CA ALA A 121 9.08 -4.10 -2.63
C ALA A 121 10.45 -3.39 -2.63
N LEU A 122 10.96 -2.98 -1.45
CA LEU A 122 12.23 -2.23 -1.36
C LEU A 122 13.45 -3.09 -1.69
N THR A 123 14.49 -2.50 -2.26
CA THR A 123 15.79 -3.17 -2.38
C THR A 123 16.39 -3.43 -1.00
N GLY A 124 17.25 -4.45 -0.88
CA GLY A 124 17.98 -4.71 0.36
C GLY A 124 18.81 -3.52 0.84
N VAL A 125 19.36 -2.73 -0.09
CA VAL A 125 20.12 -1.50 0.24
C VAL A 125 19.22 -0.45 0.87
N GLU A 126 18.06 -0.17 0.28
CA GLU A 126 17.12 0.81 0.82
C GLU A 126 16.52 0.33 2.15
N ALA A 127 16.12 -0.95 2.22
CA ALA A 127 15.58 -1.54 3.44
C ALA A 127 16.60 -1.44 4.60
N ALA A 128 17.88 -1.75 4.33
CA ALA A 128 18.95 -1.61 5.31
C ALA A 128 19.21 -0.15 5.68
N ARG A 129 19.13 0.78 4.71
CA ARG A 129 19.24 2.21 4.99
C ARG A 129 18.13 2.65 5.95
N ARG A 130 16.88 2.26 5.73
CA ARG A 130 15.74 2.56 6.61
C ARG A 130 15.89 1.94 7.99
N PHE A 131 16.39 0.71 8.07
CA PHE A 131 16.67 0.02 9.34
C PHE A 131 17.68 0.79 10.21
N HIS A 132 18.70 1.40 9.61
CA HIS A 132 19.71 2.19 10.34
C HIS A 132 19.28 3.64 10.62
N LEU A 133 18.18 4.12 10.05
CA LEU A 133 17.76 5.52 10.17
C LEU A 133 16.79 5.72 11.34
N GLY A 134 17.33 6.02 12.52
CA GLY A 134 16.61 6.68 13.63
C GLY A 134 16.35 5.81 14.86
N GLU A 135 15.85 6.46 15.91
CA GLU A 135 15.69 5.88 17.25
C GLU A 135 14.44 4.98 17.38
N SER A 136 13.44 5.17 16.53
CA SER A 136 12.10 4.56 16.66
C SER A 136 12.00 3.10 16.19
N GLY A 137 13.08 2.54 15.62
CA GLY A 137 13.11 1.20 15.04
C GLY A 137 12.30 1.05 13.74
N LEU A 138 12.68 0.07 12.93
CA LEU A 138 11.93 -0.33 11.73
C LEU A 138 10.98 -1.48 12.10
N VAL A 139 9.78 -1.44 11.54
CA VAL A 139 8.74 -2.45 11.79
C VAL A 139 8.24 -2.98 10.45
N GLY A 140 8.09 -4.31 10.36
CA GLY A 140 7.38 -4.96 9.26
C GLY A 140 5.91 -5.13 9.63
N LEU A 141 5.03 -4.50 8.87
CA LEU A 141 3.59 -4.71 8.98
C LEU A 141 3.20 -5.81 8.00
N VAL A 142 2.71 -6.95 8.51
CA VAL A 142 2.14 -8.02 7.69
C VAL A 142 0.69 -7.66 7.41
N LEU A 143 0.40 -7.42 6.14
CA LEU A 143 -0.85 -6.83 5.67
C LEU A 143 -1.69 -7.84 4.91
N ARG A 144 -2.93 -8.03 5.33
CA ARG A 144 -3.99 -8.61 4.48
C ARG A 144 -4.58 -7.48 3.67
N VAL A 145 -4.12 -7.35 2.42
CA VAL A 145 -4.53 -6.26 1.52
C VAL A 145 -5.81 -6.65 0.78
N TYR A 146 -6.75 -5.71 0.70
CA TYR A 146 -8.02 -5.86 -0.01
C TYR A 146 -8.20 -4.75 -1.04
N GLN A 147 -8.54 -5.15 -2.26
CA GLN A 147 -8.92 -4.28 -3.36
C GLN A 147 -10.36 -3.83 -3.17
N LEU A 148 -10.57 -2.52 -3.09
CA LEU A 148 -11.88 -1.90 -2.97
C LEU A 148 -12.68 -2.12 -4.25
N PRO A 149 -14.01 -2.37 -4.17
CA PRO A 149 -14.84 -2.54 -5.36
C PRO A 149 -15.02 -1.23 -6.15
N ARG A 150 -14.72 -0.08 -5.52
CA ARG A 150 -14.74 1.24 -6.14
C ARG A 150 -13.45 1.99 -5.88
N THR A 151 -13.01 2.76 -6.87
CA THR A 151 -11.84 3.64 -6.76
C THR A 151 -12.28 5.02 -6.27
N TYR A 152 -11.64 5.51 -5.22
CA TYR A 152 -11.89 6.85 -4.68
C TYR A 152 -10.86 7.81 -5.24
N LYS A 153 -11.32 8.92 -5.80
CA LYS A 153 -10.45 9.98 -6.32
C LYS A 153 -10.21 11.00 -5.21
N PHE A 154 -8.96 11.12 -4.79
CA PHE A 154 -8.52 12.17 -3.87
C PHE A 154 -7.87 13.30 -4.66
N LYS A 155 -8.45 14.50 -4.60
CA LYS A 155 -7.97 15.67 -5.35
C LYS A 155 -6.66 16.22 -4.75
N ASN A 156 -5.85 16.86 -5.58
CA ASN A 156 -4.63 17.58 -5.19
C ASN A 156 -3.47 16.68 -4.73
N VAL A 157 -2.90 15.94 -5.68
CA VAL A 157 -1.65 15.19 -5.48
C VAL A 157 -0.54 16.08 -4.91
N ALA A 158 -0.39 17.31 -5.41
CA ALA A 158 0.65 18.26 -5.02
C ALA A 158 0.60 18.68 -3.53
N GLU A 159 -0.61 18.86 -2.97
CA GLU A 159 -0.79 19.23 -1.56
C GLU A 159 -0.40 18.10 -0.61
N ASN A 160 -0.30 16.87 -1.14
CA ASN A 160 0.06 15.68 -0.39
C ASN A 160 1.53 15.26 -0.55
N GLU A 161 2.35 16.07 -1.23
CA GLU A 161 3.78 15.79 -1.41
C GLU A 161 4.64 16.08 -0.18
N GLY A 162 4.05 16.58 0.92
CA GLY A 162 4.78 16.79 2.19
C GLY A 162 5.13 15.50 2.93
N ASP A 163 6.06 15.61 3.89
CA ASP A 163 6.66 14.49 4.64
C ASP A 163 5.70 13.78 5.63
N ALA A 164 4.45 14.22 5.73
CA ALA A 164 3.47 13.60 6.60
C ALA A 164 3.15 12.17 6.12
N LEU A 165 3.33 11.18 7.01
CA LEU A 165 3.05 9.76 6.73
C LEU A 165 1.57 9.42 6.74
N PHE A 166 0.74 10.22 7.43
CA PHE A 166 -0.70 10.03 7.52
C PHE A 166 -1.44 11.09 6.72
N VAL A 167 -2.58 10.71 6.13
CA VAL A 167 -3.40 11.60 5.30
C VAL A 167 -4.80 11.71 5.90
N PRO A 168 -5.24 12.91 6.32
CA PRO A 168 -6.63 13.10 6.68
C PRO A 168 -7.49 12.99 5.42
N LEU A 169 -8.51 12.12 5.46
CA LEU A 169 -9.46 11.96 4.36
C LEU A 169 -10.71 12.81 4.60
N PRO A 170 -11.21 13.57 3.62
CA PRO A 170 -12.43 14.36 3.76
C PRO A 170 -13.71 13.55 3.49
N PHE A 171 -13.61 12.21 3.49
CA PHE A 171 -14.69 11.26 3.24
C PHE A 171 -14.33 9.91 3.84
N ASP A 172 -15.35 9.10 4.11
CA ASP A 172 -15.16 7.69 4.47
C ASP A 172 -15.00 6.82 3.22
N VAL A 173 -14.10 5.85 3.33
CA VAL A 173 -13.94 4.73 2.41
C VAL A 173 -14.77 3.56 2.93
N ASP A 174 -15.48 2.93 2.01
CA ASP A 174 -16.40 1.82 2.24
C ASP A 174 -15.70 0.55 1.80
N PHE A 175 -15.58 -0.40 2.72
CA PHE A 175 -14.87 -1.65 2.52
C PHE A 175 -15.81 -2.79 2.09
N GLU A 176 -17.13 -2.56 2.06
CA GLU A 176 -18.09 -3.58 1.68
C GLU A 176 -17.82 -4.11 0.28
N GLY A 177 -17.70 -5.43 0.13
CA GLY A 177 -17.47 -6.08 -1.16
C GLY A 177 -16.03 -6.03 -1.66
N ALA A 178 -15.07 -5.59 -0.83
CA ALA A 178 -13.66 -5.66 -1.16
C ALA A 178 -13.16 -7.11 -1.29
N LEU A 179 -12.21 -7.31 -2.18
CA LEU A 179 -11.65 -8.62 -2.50
C LEU A 179 -10.18 -8.68 -2.08
N PRO A 180 -9.71 -9.78 -1.51
CA PRO A 180 -8.32 -9.86 -1.10
C PRO A 180 -7.38 -9.87 -2.32
N ALA A 181 -6.26 -9.15 -2.21
CA ALA A 181 -5.24 -9.08 -3.25
C ALA A 181 -4.49 -10.41 -3.46
N VAL A 182 -4.45 -11.25 -2.42
CA VAL A 182 -3.85 -12.58 -2.40
C VAL A 182 -4.92 -13.57 -1.93
N ASP A 183 -5.00 -14.78 -2.46
CA ASP A 183 -5.94 -15.78 -1.91
C ASP A 183 -5.58 -16.17 -0.47
N ASP A 184 -6.56 -16.70 0.29
CA ASP A 184 -6.38 -17.02 1.71
C ASP A 184 -5.25 -18.05 1.94
N ASP A 185 -5.17 -19.08 1.08
CA ASP A 185 -4.20 -20.17 1.21
C ASP A 185 -2.77 -19.69 0.91
N ASP A 186 -2.57 -18.86 -0.11
CA ASP A 186 -1.28 -18.25 -0.41
C ASP A 186 -0.87 -17.26 0.68
N PHE A 187 -1.78 -16.43 1.16
CA PHE A 187 -1.49 -15.49 2.23
C PHE A 187 -1.01 -16.20 3.49
N GLU A 188 -1.75 -17.20 3.97
CA GLU A 188 -1.35 -17.96 5.17
C GLU A 188 -0.05 -18.75 4.94
N ARG A 189 0.18 -19.29 3.73
CA ARG A 189 1.45 -19.93 3.39
C ARG A 189 2.63 -18.96 3.51
N ARG A 190 2.52 -17.77 2.91
CA ARG A 190 3.58 -16.73 2.92
C ARG A 190 3.82 -16.21 4.33
N ARG A 191 2.74 -15.93 5.06
CA ARG A 191 2.80 -15.53 6.47
C ARG A 191 3.48 -16.60 7.34
N ALA A 192 3.11 -17.87 7.19
CA ALA A 192 3.73 -18.95 7.95
C ALA A 192 5.22 -19.11 7.62
N ALA A 193 5.60 -19.00 6.34
CA ALA A 193 6.99 -19.03 5.91
C ALA A 193 7.80 -17.87 6.51
N LEU A 194 7.22 -16.67 6.54
CA LEU A 194 7.83 -15.50 7.17
C LEU A 194 8.03 -15.70 8.67
N LYS A 195 7.05 -16.24 9.38
CA LYS A 195 7.17 -16.52 10.82
C LYS A 195 8.24 -17.56 11.11
N ALA A 196 8.32 -18.58 10.27
CA ALA A 196 9.35 -19.62 10.39
C ALA A 196 10.76 -19.09 10.13
N SER A 197 10.94 -18.09 9.26
CA SER A 197 12.26 -17.49 8.98
C SER A 197 12.72 -16.49 10.06
N LEU A 198 11.82 -16.08 10.95
CA LEU A 198 12.09 -15.15 12.06
C LEU A 198 12.29 -15.86 13.41
N SER A 199 12.03 -17.16 13.48
CA SER A 199 12.19 -18.00 14.68
C SER A 199 13.61 -18.57 14.79
#